data_AF-A0A3M5PJE9-F1
#
_entry.id   AF-A0A3M5PJE9-F1
#
_cell.length_a   1.000
_cell.length_b   1.000
_cell.length_c   1.000
_cell.angle_alpha   90.00
_cell.angle_beta   90.00
_cell.angle_gamma   90.00
#
_symmetry.space_group_name_H-M   'P 1'
#
loop_
_entity.id
_entity.type
_entity.pdbx_description
1 polymer ?
#
loop_
_entity_poly.entity_id
_entity_poly.type
_entity_poly.pdbx_seq_one_letter_code
_entity_poly.pdbx_strand_id
1 'polypeptide(L)'
;MQVPGNSPPRGGRAALEAANYPLYAKVSRRYYELPTAKASTLTASMMRDIERGAPTEVEQILGDMLVRRNALGVVSGDLSVLKFACTHVRAYEARRVRGPL
;
A
#
# COMPACT_ATOMS: atom_id res chain seq x y z
N MET A 1 -10.65 14.99 30.12
CA MET A 1 -9.57 14.93 29.11
C MET A 1 -9.92 13.81 28.14
N GLN A 2 -10.61 14.15 27.05
CA GLN A 2 -11.14 13.20 26.07
C GLN A 2 -10.11 13.01 24.95
N VAL A 3 -9.64 11.78 24.74
CA VAL A 3 -8.97 11.38 23.48
C VAL A 3 -9.94 10.49 22.71
N PRO A 4 -10.69 11.01 21.71
CA PRO A 4 -11.55 10.18 20.90
C PRO A 4 -10.79 9.67 19.67
N GLY A 5 -11.02 8.41 19.29
CA GLY A 5 -10.65 7.94 17.96
C GLY A 5 -10.19 6.50 17.88
N ASN A 6 -10.93 5.55 18.47
CA ASN A 6 -10.82 4.14 18.07
C ASN A 6 -11.48 3.97 16.69
N SER A 7 -10.78 4.38 15.63
CA SER A 7 -11.17 4.01 14.26
C SER A 7 -10.78 2.56 14.01
N PRO A 8 -11.64 1.73 13.39
CA PRO A 8 -11.30 0.35 13.10
C PRO A 8 -10.05 0.28 12.22
N PRO A 9 -9.21 -0.77 12.37
CA PRO A 9 -8.00 -0.91 11.58
C PRO A 9 -8.37 -1.01 10.10
N ARG A 10 -8.07 0.03 9.33
CA ARG A 10 -8.09 -0.02 7.87
C ARG A 10 -7.13 -1.16 7.45
N GLY A 11 -7.60 -2.04 6.56
CA GLY A 11 -7.16 -3.43 6.38
C GLY A 11 -5.66 -3.75 6.23
N GLY A 12 -4.77 -2.76 6.15
CA GLY A 12 -3.32 -2.97 6.22
C GLY A 12 -2.82 -3.38 7.62
N ARG A 13 -3.40 -2.86 8.71
CA ARG A 13 -2.96 -3.22 10.08
C ARG A 13 -3.33 -4.65 10.46
N ALA A 14 -4.52 -5.10 10.07
CA ALA A 14 -5.02 -6.45 10.36
C ALA A 14 -4.14 -7.55 9.75
N ALA A 15 -3.56 -7.33 8.56
CA ALA A 15 -2.70 -8.31 7.90
C ALA A 15 -1.34 -8.50 8.60
N LEU A 16 -0.79 -7.46 9.22
CA LEU A 16 0.51 -7.50 9.90
C LEU A 16 0.41 -8.10 11.31
N GLU A 17 -0.69 -7.83 12.01
CA GLU A 17 -1.03 -8.52 13.27
C GLU A 17 -1.26 -10.02 13.03
N ALA A 18 -1.98 -10.40 11.96
CA ALA A 18 -2.16 -11.80 11.58
C ALA A 18 -0.85 -12.52 11.21
N ALA A 19 0.15 -11.78 10.71
CA ALA A 19 1.46 -12.30 10.34
C ALA A 19 2.48 -12.36 11.50
N ASN A 20 2.08 -11.96 12.72
CA ASN A 20 2.95 -11.89 13.90
C ASN A 20 4.16 -10.93 13.74
N TYR A 21 4.04 -9.92 12.88
CA TYR A 21 5.02 -8.83 12.71
C TYR A 21 4.38 -7.50 13.15
N PRO A 22 4.23 -7.24 14.46
CA PRO A 22 3.64 -5.99 14.92
C PRO A 22 4.49 -4.81 14.45
N LEU A 23 3.88 -3.85 13.75
CA LEU A 23 4.57 -2.61 13.41
C LEU A 23 4.92 -1.88 14.69
N TYR A 24 6.22 -1.66 14.92
CA TYR A 24 6.68 -0.86 16.05
C TYR A 24 6.09 0.56 15.94
N ALA A 25 5.40 1.01 17.00
CA ALA A 25 4.60 2.25 16.98
C ALA A 25 5.39 3.50 16.53
N LYS A 26 6.69 3.56 16.85
CA LYS A 26 7.58 4.65 16.43
C LYS A 26 7.87 4.64 14.93
N VAL A 27 7.91 3.46 14.30
CA VAL A 27 8.08 3.28 12.85
C VAL A 27 6.79 3.66 12.14
N SER A 28 5.63 3.18 12.62
CA SER A 28 4.34 3.52 12.01
C SER A 28 4.11 5.04 12.01
N ARG A 29 4.48 5.75 13.08
CA ARG A 29 4.27 7.20 13.18
C ARG A 29 4.94 7.97 12.05
N ARG A 30 6.24 7.73 11.82
CA ARG A 30 7.00 8.42 10.77
C ARG A 30 6.55 8.06 9.36
N TYR A 31 6.19 6.79 9.13
CA TYR A 31 5.74 6.33 7.81
C TYR A 31 4.32 6.77 7.46
N TYR A 32 3.45 7.03 8.46
CA TYR A 32 2.12 7.58 8.22
C TYR A 32 2.10 9.11 8.22
N GLU A 33 2.63 9.78 9.25
CA GLU A 33 2.42 11.22 9.44
C GLU A 33 3.13 12.08 8.39
N LEU A 34 4.35 11.72 7.97
CA LEU A 34 5.14 12.55 7.06
C LEU A 34 4.60 12.55 5.62
N PRO A 35 4.25 11.39 5.01
CA PRO A 35 3.73 11.39 3.64
C PRO A 35 2.29 11.91 3.55
N THR A 36 1.49 11.82 4.61
CA THR A 36 0.08 12.28 4.58
C THR A 36 -0.12 13.70 5.08
N ALA A 37 0.93 14.39 5.52
CA ALA A 37 0.84 15.80 5.91
C ALA A 37 0.45 16.67 4.71
N LYS A 38 -0.45 17.64 4.90
CA LYS A 38 -1.00 18.48 3.82
C LYS A 38 0.05 19.21 2.99
N ALA A 39 1.18 19.58 3.61
CA ALA A 39 2.30 20.26 2.95
C ALA A 39 3.44 19.31 2.55
N SER A 40 3.20 17.99 2.57
CA SER A 40 4.23 17.01 2.23
C SER A 40 4.53 17.07 0.74
N THR A 41 5.81 17.20 0.41
CA THR A 41 6.33 17.07 -0.95
C THR A 41 6.83 15.65 -1.24
N LEU A 42 6.68 14.74 -0.27
CA LEU A 42 7.09 13.36 -0.42
C LEU A 42 6.17 12.63 -1.39
N THR A 43 6.77 12.00 -2.38
CA THR A 43 6.08 11.11 -3.32
C THR A 43 6.67 9.71 -3.23
N ALA A 44 5.83 8.69 -3.44
CA ALA A 44 6.28 7.30 -3.48
C ALA A 44 7.24 7.08 -4.66
N SER A 45 8.24 6.20 -4.51
CA SER A 45 9.16 5.85 -5.60
C SER A 45 8.42 5.38 -6.86
N MET A 46 7.50 4.42 -6.70
CA MET A 46 6.69 3.92 -7.82
C MET A 46 5.81 5.00 -8.46
N MET A 47 5.42 6.06 -7.74
CA MET A 47 4.69 7.18 -8.36
C MET A 47 5.61 7.95 -9.31
N ARG A 48 6.85 8.24 -8.89
CA ARG A 48 7.84 8.87 -9.78
C ARG A 48 8.18 7.99 -10.98
N ASP A 49 8.22 6.67 -10.78
CA ASP A 49 8.41 5.72 -11.88
C ASP A 49 7.26 5.78 -12.88
N ILE A 50 6.02 5.80 -12.39
CA ILE A 50 4.82 5.97 -13.22
C ILE A 50 4.90 7.28 -14.02
N GLU A 51 5.17 8.40 -13.36
CA GLU A 51 5.24 9.73 -13.98
C GLU A 51 6.31 9.84 -15.08
N ARG A 52 7.44 9.13 -14.93
CA ARG A 52 8.54 9.14 -15.92
C ARG A 52 8.48 8.00 -16.94
N GLY A 53 7.46 7.13 -16.90
CA GLY A 53 7.36 5.99 -17.81
C GLY A 53 8.34 4.84 -17.52
N ALA A 54 8.86 4.74 -16.30
CA ALA A 54 9.83 3.71 -15.91
C ALA A 54 9.16 2.44 -15.35
N PRO A 55 9.84 1.28 -15.39
CA PRO A 55 9.40 0.08 -14.67
C PRO A 55 9.23 0.36 -13.16
N THR A 56 8.27 -0.32 -12.56
CA THR A 56 7.94 -0.28 -11.12
C THR A 56 8.24 -1.61 -10.45
N GLU A 57 8.29 -1.60 -9.11
CA GLU A 57 8.48 -2.80 -8.27
C GLU A 57 7.14 -3.39 -7.79
N VAL A 58 6.08 -3.29 -8.61
CA VAL A 58 4.72 -3.66 -8.23
C VAL A 58 4.60 -5.10 -7.75
N GLU A 59 5.31 -6.03 -8.39
CA GLU A 59 5.23 -7.46 -8.05
C GLU A 59 5.95 -7.76 -6.74
N GLN A 60 7.12 -7.15 -6.54
CA GLN A 60 7.98 -7.36 -5.37
C GLN A 60 7.36 -6.73 -4.11
N ILE A 61 6.61 -5.63 -4.24
CA ILE A 61 6.02 -4.92 -3.11
C ILE A 61 4.53 -5.27 -2.97
N LEU A 62 3.68 -4.80 -3.88
CA LEU A 62 2.22 -4.92 -3.73
C LEU A 62 1.73 -6.35 -4.04
N GLY A 63 2.34 -6.99 -5.03
CA GLY A 63 2.08 -8.38 -5.41
C GLY A 63 2.42 -9.34 -4.27
N ASP A 64 3.62 -9.24 -3.72
CA ASP A 64 4.06 -10.02 -2.55
C ASP A 64 3.15 -9.81 -1.34
N MET A 65 2.79 -8.56 -1.02
CA MET A 65 1.83 -8.26 0.06
C MET A 65 0.48 -8.95 -0.15
N LEU A 66 -0.03 -9.00 -1.40
CA LEU A 66 -1.27 -9.72 -1.72
C LEU A 66 -1.13 -11.22 -1.55
N VAL A 67 -0.01 -11.81 -2.00
CA VAL A 67 0.27 -13.24 -1.84
C VAL A 67 0.27 -13.62 -0.36
N ARG A 68 1.01 -12.88 0.47
CA ARG A 68 1.08 -13.11 1.92
C ARG A 68 -0.27 -12.93 2.59
N ARG A 69 -1.01 -11.87 2.25
CA ARG A 69 -2.37 -11.64 2.78
C ARG A 69 -3.30 -12.83 2.47
N ASN A 70 -3.26 -13.33 1.24
CA ASN A 70 -4.10 -14.46 0.83
C ASN A 70 -3.70 -15.74 1.57
N ALA A 71 -2.41 -15.99 1.74
CA ALA A 71 -1.91 -17.15 2.50
C ALA A 71 -2.35 -17.14 3.98
N LEU A 72 -2.51 -15.95 4.56
CA LEU A 72 -3.02 -15.78 5.93
C LEU A 72 -4.55 -15.90 6.05
N GLY A 73 -5.27 -16.16 4.95
CA GLY A 73 -6.73 -16.27 4.98
C GLY A 73 -7.43 -14.96 5.38
N VAL A 74 -6.76 -13.81 5.27
CA VAL A 74 -7.33 -12.51 5.63
C VAL A 74 -8.37 -12.11 4.59
N VAL A 75 -9.62 -12.48 4.84
CA VAL A 75 -10.78 -12.06 4.07
C VAL A 75 -11.17 -10.66 4.54
N SER A 76 -10.81 -9.63 3.78
CA SER A 76 -11.37 -8.30 3.98
C SER A 76 -12.76 -8.27 3.35
N GLY A 77 -13.81 -8.12 4.16
CA GLY A 77 -15.05 -7.54 3.65
C GLY A 77 -14.74 -6.15 3.10
N ASP A 78 -15.29 -5.82 1.93
CA ASP A 78 -15.08 -4.59 1.14
C ASP A 78 -13.82 -4.50 0.24
N LEU A 79 -13.84 -3.46 -0.61
CA LEU A 79 -12.82 -3.11 -1.61
C LEU A 79 -11.44 -2.93 -0.95
N SER A 80 -10.59 -3.95 -1.07
CA SER A 80 -9.23 -3.88 -0.55
C SER A 80 -8.40 -2.82 -1.29
N VAL A 81 -8.02 -1.76 -0.59
CA VAL A 81 -7.12 -0.70 -1.09
C VAL A 81 -5.83 -1.29 -1.68
N LEU A 82 -5.27 -2.33 -1.05
CA LEU A 82 -4.09 -3.03 -1.54
C LEU A 82 -4.34 -3.67 -2.91
N LYS A 83 -5.47 -4.40 -3.06
CA LYS A 83 -5.84 -5.04 -4.34
C LYS A 83 -6.09 -3.98 -5.42
N PHE A 84 -6.73 -2.89 -5.05
CA PHE A 84 -7.02 -1.77 -5.95
C PHE A 84 -5.71 -1.13 -6.44
N ALA A 85 -4.83 -0.72 -5.52
CA ALA A 85 -3.53 -0.12 -5.85
C ALA A 85 -2.68 -1.06 -6.73
N CYS A 86 -2.57 -2.34 -6.37
CA CYS A 86 -1.81 -3.32 -7.16
C CYS A 86 -2.37 -3.45 -8.58
N THR A 87 -3.69 -3.52 -8.74
CA THR A 87 -4.34 -3.58 -10.06
C THR A 87 -3.99 -2.38 -10.93
N HIS A 88 -4.02 -1.17 -10.36
CA HIS A 88 -3.70 0.06 -11.09
C HIS A 88 -2.24 0.08 -11.58
N VAL A 89 -1.29 -0.28 -10.71
CA VAL A 89 0.13 -0.28 -11.09
C VAL A 89 0.44 -1.40 -12.10
N ARG A 90 -0.18 -2.58 -11.98
CA ARG A 90 -0.08 -3.64 -13.00
C ARG A 90 -0.66 -3.21 -14.35
N ALA A 91 -1.77 -2.48 -14.35
CA ALA A 91 -2.35 -1.94 -15.58
C ALA A 91 -1.42 -0.90 -16.24
N TYR A 92 -0.75 -0.09 -15.43
CA TYR A 92 0.32 0.79 -15.91
C TYR A 92 1.46 0.01 -16.55
N GLU A 93 2.00 -1.02 -15.89
CA GLU A 93 3.07 -1.88 -16.44
C GLU A 93 2.67 -2.51 -17.77
N ALA A 94 1.45 -3.07 -17.84
CA ALA A 94 0.94 -3.66 -19.07
C ALA A 94 0.87 -2.65 -20.23
N ARG A 95 0.44 -1.41 -19.95
CA ARG A 95 0.42 -0.33 -20.94
C ARG A 95 1.83 0.10 -21.35
N ARG A 96 2.74 0.22 -20.38
CA ARG A 96 4.15 0.59 -20.61
C ARG A 96 4.85 -0.41 -21.53
N VAL A 97 4.66 -1.70 -21.29
CA VAL A 97 5.24 -2.79 -22.11
C VAL A 97 4.62 -2.86 -23.51
N ARG A 98 3.30 -2.66 -23.62
CA ARG A 98 2.60 -2.66 -24.90
C ARG A 98 3.07 -1.53 -25.83
N GLY A 99 3.47 -0.39 -25.27
CA GLY A 99 3.74 0.83 -26.02
C GLY A 99 2.46 1.60 -26.39
N PRO A 100 2.58 2.78 -27.02
CA PRO A 100 1.45 3.55 -27.54
C PRO A 100 0.65 2.72 -28.58
N LEU A 101 -0.63 3.04 -28.72
CA LEU A 101 -1.45 2.54 -29.83
C LEU A 101 -0.99 3.18 -31.14
#